data_AF-A0A970L0H9-F1
#
_entry.id   AF-A0A970L0H9-F1
#
_cell.length_a   1.000
_cell.length_b   1.000
_cell.length_c   1.000
_cell.angle_alpha   90.00
_cell.angle_beta   90.00
_cell.angle_gamma   90.00
#
_symmetry.space_group_name_H-M   'P 1'
#
loop_
_entity.id
_entity.type
_entity.pdbx_description
1 polymer ?
#
loop_
_entity_poly.entity_id
_entity_poly.type
_entity_poly.pdbx_seq_one_letter_code
_entity_poly.pdbx_strand_id
1 'polypeptide(L)'
;ASEPPFAIPGAQRYVTDGPFLFRGETGRLYMLWSTMAATGYVQAVAVSESGDIEGPWYHDHSLLFERDGGHGMIFRDLSGNLKLALHRPNKNPYERPVFFNIKEKSGFLSVVDNVI
;
A
#
# COMPACT_ATOMS: atom_id res chain seq x y z
N ALA A 1 2.69 2.52 -17.06
CA ALA A 1 3.13 2.63 -15.66
C ALA A 1 4.54 2.06 -15.58
N SER A 2 5.47 2.69 -14.87
CA SER A 2 6.78 2.10 -14.57
C SER A 2 6.57 0.73 -13.93
N GLU A 3 7.20 -0.31 -14.48
CA GLU A 3 7.00 -1.69 -14.07
C GLU A 3 7.44 -1.87 -12.61
N PRO A 4 6.50 -2.08 -11.66
CA PRO A 4 6.90 -2.35 -10.29
C PRO A 4 7.53 -3.76 -10.21
N PRO A 5 8.44 -4.01 -9.26
CA PRO A 5 9.16 -5.27 -9.16
C PRO A 5 8.25 -6.49 -8.87
N PHE A 6 7.04 -6.25 -8.35
CA PHE A 6 6.03 -7.27 -8.06
C PHE A 6 5.00 -7.46 -9.18
N ALA A 7 5.11 -6.74 -10.31
CA ALA A 7 4.25 -6.99 -11.45
C ALA A 7 4.56 -8.35 -12.07
N ILE A 8 3.52 -9.05 -12.53
CA ILE A 8 3.66 -10.29 -13.30
C ILE A 8 3.84 -9.92 -14.78
N PRO A 9 4.98 -10.20 -15.42
CA PRO A 9 5.19 -9.93 -16.84
C PRO A 9 4.18 -10.70 -17.69
N GLY A 10 3.53 -10.02 -18.63
CA GLY A 10 2.56 -10.64 -19.54
C GLY A 10 1.20 -10.98 -18.91
N ALA A 11 0.91 -10.51 -17.69
CA ALA A 11 -0.42 -10.63 -17.11
C ALA A 11 -1.47 -9.93 -17.98
N GLN A 12 -2.66 -10.52 -18.12
CA GLN A 12 -3.74 -9.93 -18.91
C GLN A 12 -4.48 -8.80 -18.18
N ARG A 13 -4.23 -8.61 -16.87
CA ARG A 13 -4.92 -7.63 -16.02
C ARG A 13 -3.92 -6.74 -15.28
N TYR A 14 -3.58 -5.61 -15.90
CA TYR A 14 -2.85 -4.53 -15.24
C TYR A 14 -3.86 -3.57 -14.63
N VAL A 15 -3.92 -3.53 -13.31
CA VAL A 15 -4.81 -2.63 -12.57
C VAL A 15 -3.95 -1.62 -11.81
N THR A 16 -4.34 -0.35 -11.85
CA THR A 16 -3.88 0.69 -10.92
C THR A 16 -5.11 1.20 -10.20
N ASP A 17 -5.19 1.00 -8.89
CA ASP A 17 -6.41 1.29 -8.12
C ASP A 17 -6.09 1.91 -6.75
N GLY A 18 -7.06 2.62 -6.19
CA GLY A 18 -7.05 3.16 -4.83
C GLY A 18 -5.82 3.99 -4.45
N PRO A 19 -5.43 5.04 -5.21
CA PRO A 19 -4.31 5.89 -4.82
C PRO A 19 -4.64 6.66 -3.53
N PHE A 20 -3.74 6.61 -2.54
CA PHE A 20 -3.86 7.38 -1.30
C PHE A 20 -2.51 8.01 -0.93
N LEU A 21 -2.50 9.34 -0.81
CA LEU A 21 -1.30 10.08 -0.43
C LEU A 21 -1.19 10.22 1.08
N PHE A 22 -0.01 9.91 1.61
CA PHE A 22 0.31 10.01 3.02
C PHE A 22 1.64 10.73 3.19
N ARG A 23 1.66 11.80 4.00
CA ARG A 23 2.91 12.47 4.38
C ARG A 23 3.34 11.94 5.75
N GLY A 24 4.49 11.27 5.76
CA GLY A 24 5.06 10.66 6.97
C GLY A 24 5.65 11.69 7.93
N GLU A 25 6.13 11.20 9.07
CA GLU A 25 6.69 12.03 10.15
C GLU A 25 7.98 12.74 9.72
N THR A 26 8.71 12.14 8.79
CA THR A 26 9.93 12.70 8.20
C THR A 26 9.65 13.74 7.11
N GLY A 27 8.38 14.04 6.80
CA GLY A 27 7.96 14.92 5.70
C GLY A 27 7.95 14.23 4.34
N ARG A 28 8.48 13.00 4.24
CA ARG A 28 8.46 12.16 3.04
C ARG A 28 7.03 11.88 2.58
N LEU A 29 6.82 11.94 1.27
CA LEU A 29 5.51 11.70 0.65
C LEU A 29 5.44 10.28 0.09
N TYR A 30 4.45 9.54 0.56
CA TYR A 30 4.14 8.17 0.14
C TYR A 30 2.83 8.16 -0.64
N MET A 31 2.75 7.31 -1.66
CA MET A 31 1.53 6.95 -2.36
C MET A 31 1.27 5.48 -2.13
N LEU A 32 0.19 5.18 -1.43
CA LEU A 32 -0.42 3.86 -1.42
C LEU A 32 -1.17 3.66 -2.73
N TRP A 33 -1.08 2.48 -3.30
CA TRP A 33 -1.90 2.07 -4.44
C TRP A 33 -2.04 0.55 -4.48
N SER A 34 -2.98 0.04 -5.26
CA SER A 34 -3.27 -1.39 -5.33
C SER A 34 -3.31 -1.93 -6.74
N THR A 35 -3.00 -3.22 -6.85
CA THR A 35 -2.93 -3.95 -8.11
C THR A 35 -3.11 -5.46 -7.88
N MET A 36 -3.07 -6.24 -8.95
CA MET A 36 -3.05 -7.70 -8.90
C MET A 36 -1.61 -8.21 -8.96
N ALA A 37 -1.26 -9.14 -8.06
CA ALA A 37 -0.01 -9.88 -8.06
C ALA A 37 -0.26 -11.39 -7.96
N ALA A 38 0.79 -12.20 -7.84
CA ALA A 38 0.68 -13.67 -7.84
C ALA A 38 -0.12 -14.20 -6.64
N THR A 39 -0.16 -13.42 -5.56
CA THR A 39 -0.79 -13.69 -4.27
C THR A 39 -2.19 -13.07 -4.13
N GLY A 40 -2.74 -12.51 -5.20
CA GLY A 40 -4.06 -11.87 -5.22
C GLY A 40 -3.97 -10.36 -5.33
N TYR A 41 -4.96 -9.65 -4.79
CA TYR A 41 -4.96 -8.20 -4.73
C TYR A 41 -4.00 -7.70 -3.64
N VAL A 42 -3.16 -6.72 -3.94
CA VAL A 42 -2.06 -6.28 -3.05
C VAL A 42 -2.07 -4.78 -2.84
N GLN A 43 -1.50 -4.35 -1.71
CA GLN A 43 -1.23 -2.96 -1.38
C GLN A 43 0.26 -2.67 -1.57
N ALA A 44 0.59 -1.77 -2.48
CA ALA A 44 1.92 -1.29 -2.76
C ALA A 44 2.12 0.15 -2.25
N VAL A 45 3.40 0.55 -2.20
CA VAL A 45 3.83 1.91 -1.87
C VAL A 45 4.77 2.42 -2.95
N ALA A 46 4.53 3.64 -3.41
CA ALA A 46 5.52 4.44 -4.13
C ALA A 46 5.92 5.63 -3.25
N VAL A 47 7.15 6.10 -3.41
CA VAL A 47 7.70 7.23 -2.65
C VAL A 47 8.10 8.33 -3.61
N SER A 48 7.71 9.57 -3.29
CA SER A 48 8.17 10.73 -4.04
C SER A 48 9.59 11.09 -3.62
N GLU A 49 10.51 11.10 -4.59
CA GLU A 49 11.89 11.48 -4.36
C GLU A 49 12.02 12.98 -4.05
N SER A 50 11.21 13.81 -4.71
CA SER A 50 11.19 15.27 -4.51
C SER A 50 10.39 15.70 -3.28
N GLY A 51 9.47 14.85 -2.81
CA GLY A 51 8.48 15.21 -1.78
C GLY A 51 7.24 15.95 -2.33
N ASP A 52 7.22 16.23 -3.64
CA ASP A 52 6.10 16.82 -4.37
C ASP A 52 5.17 15.73 -4.94
N ILE A 53 3.91 16.09 -5.17
CA ILE A 53 2.90 15.20 -5.74
C ILE A 53 3.22 14.81 -7.20
N GLU A 54 3.93 15.67 -7.93
CA GLU A 54 4.35 15.41 -9.31
C GLU A 54 5.44 14.32 -9.40
N GLY A 55 6.07 13.95 -8.28
CA GLY A 55 7.16 12.99 -8.24
C GLY A 55 8.52 13.63 -8.53
N PRO A 56 9.51 12.88 -9.06
CA PRO A 56 9.40 11.51 -9.57
C PRO A 56 9.08 10.50 -8.47
N TRP A 57 8.42 9.42 -8.87
CA TRP A 57 7.96 8.34 -7.99
C TRP A 57 8.77 7.08 -8.25
N TYR A 58 9.27 6.45 -7.19
CA TYR A 58 9.83 5.11 -7.26
C TYR A 58 9.02 4.15 -6.39
N HIS A 59 8.91 2.90 -6.83
CA HIS A 59 8.19 1.86 -6.10
C HIS A 59 9.06 1.31 -4.97
N ASP A 60 8.46 1.10 -3.82
CA ASP A 60 9.07 0.24 -2.81
C ASP A 60 9.16 -1.19 -3.36
N HIS A 61 10.27 -1.87 -3.06
CA HIS A 61 10.46 -3.26 -3.45
C HIS A 61 9.55 -4.20 -2.65
N SER A 62 9.24 -3.83 -1.41
CA SER A 62 8.36 -4.61 -0.56
C SER A 62 6.91 -4.14 -0.69
N LEU A 63 5.97 -5.09 -0.73
CA LEU A 63 4.55 -4.78 -0.64
C LEU A 63 4.19 -4.42 0.81
N LEU A 64 3.33 -3.41 0.97
CA LEU A 64 2.79 -3.06 2.28
C LEU A 64 1.80 -4.12 2.79
N PHE A 65 1.05 -4.74 1.87
CA PHE A 65 0.16 -5.86 2.18
C PHE A 65 0.04 -6.82 0.99
N GLU A 66 0.16 -8.14 1.26
CA GLU A 66 0.21 -9.18 0.23
C GLU A 66 -0.63 -10.41 0.63
N ARG A 67 -1.90 -10.23 1.00
CA ARG A 67 -2.79 -11.33 1.43
C ARG A 67 -4.22 -11.15 0.94
N ASP A 68 -4.33 -10.91 -0.36
CA ASP A 68 -5.59 -10.68 -1.08
C ASP A 68 -6.42 -9.55 -0.46
N GLY A 69 -5.85 -8.35 -0.41
CA GLY A 69 -6.49 -7.15 0.10
C GLY A 69 -5.75 -5.87 -0.30
N GLY A 70 -6.48 -4.78 -0.42
CA GLY A 70 -5.97 -3.51 -0.91
C GLY A 70 -7.02 -2.41 -0.90
N HIS A 71 -6.87 -1.43 -1.79
CA HIS A 71 -7.62 -0.17 -1.78
C HIS A 71 -7.54 0.49 -0.40
N GLY A 72 -6.32 0.57 0.13
CA GLY A 72 -6.07 0.97 1.49
C GLY A 72 -5.78 2.46 1.66
N MET A 73 -6.01 2.94 2.88
CA MET A 73 -5.64 4.27 3.33
C MET A 73 -4.93 4.21 4.69
N ILE A 74 -4.13 5.24 4.98
CA ILE A 74 -3.45 5.40 6.27
C ILE A 74 -4.14 6.49 7.08
N PHE A 75 -4.33 6.24 8.38
CA PHE A 75 -4.80 7.23 9.34
C PHE A 75 -4.11 7.04 10.69
N ARG A 76 -4.28 8.01 11.58
CA ARG A 76 -3.89 7.89 13.00
C ARG A 76 -5.13 7.59 13.83
N ASP A 77 -5.04 6.58 14.68
CA ASP A 77 -6.10 6.31 15.66
C ASP A 77 -6.16 7.42 16.74
N LEU A 78 -7.13 7.32 17.65
CA LEU A 78 -7.33 8.31 18.72
C LEU A 78 -6.15 8.40 19.70
N SER A 79 -5.25 7.40 19.70
CA SER A 79 -4.02 7.40 20.49
C SER A 79 -2.80 7.84 19.68
N GLY A 80 -2.98 8.23 18.42
CA GLY A 80 -1.92 8.70 17.53
C GLY A 80 -1.17 7.61 16.76
N ASN A 81 -1.53 6.34 16.94
CA ASN A 81 -0.86 5.22 16.28
C ASN A 81 -1.23 5.16 14.79
N LEU A 82 -0.27 4.87 13.92
CA LEU A 82 -0.53 4.70 12.50
C LEU A 82 -1.27 3.38 12.24
N LYS A 83 -2.33 3.49 11.45
CA LYS A 83 -3.19 2.38 11.02
C LYS A 83 -3.29 2.35 9.50
N LEU A 84 -3.33 1.15 8.94
CA LEU A 84 -3.72 0.86 7.58
C LEU A 84 -5.15 0.30 7.60
N ALA A 85 -6.09 1.00 6.98
CA ALA A 85 -7.41 0.47 6.67
C ALA A 85 -7.41 -0.06 5.23
N LEU A 86 -7.91 -1.27 5.00
CA LEU A 86 -8.11 -1.84 3.66
C LEU A 86 -9.23 -2.88 3.70
N HIS A 87 -9.70 -3.33 2.53
CA HIS A 87 -10.63 -4.47 2.48
C HIS A 87 -9.89 -5.78 2.20
N ARG A 88 -10.37 -6.87 2.79
CA ARG A 88 -9.98 -8.25 2.41
C ARG A 88 -11.06 -9.27 2.79
N PRO A 89 -11.12 -10.45 2.14
CA PRO A 89 -10.42 -10.79 0.89
C PRO A 89 -10.89 -9.90 -0.28
N ASN A 90 -10.25 -9.96 -1.45
CA ASN A 90 -10.76 -9.33 -2.68
C ASN A 90 -11.69 -10.31 -3.41
N LYS A 91 -12.75 -10.72 -2.72
CA LYS A 91 -13.70 -11.72 -3.21
C LYS A 91 -15.13 -11.37 -2.84
N ASN A 92 -15.94 -11.04 -3.85
CA ASN A 92 -17.34 -10.72 -3.66
C ASN A 92 -18.15 -11.92 -3.11
N PRO A 93 -19.05 -11.74 -2.13
CA PRO A 93 -19.36 -10.53 -1.33
C PRO A 93 -18.67 -10.54 0.06
N TYR A 94 -17.55 -11.23 0.17
CA TYR A 94 -16.89 -11.55 1.44
C TYR A 94 -15.94 -10.46 1.92
N GLU A 95 -15.74 -9.39 1.16
CA GLU A 95 -14.86 -8.28 1.50
C GLU A 95 -15.27 -7.67 2.86
N ARG A 96 -14.31 -7.49 3.77
CA ARG A 96 -14.53 -6.81 5.05
C ARG A 96 -13.42 -5.78 5.28
N PRO A 97 -13.76 -4.62 5.89
CA PRO A 97 -12.72 -3.70 6.33
C PRO A 97 -11.89 -4.36 7.43
N VAL A 98 -10.58 -4.24 7.32
CA VAL A 98 -9.62 -4.65 8.34
C VAL A 98 -8.68 -3.49 8.62
N PHE A 99 -8.16 -3.46 9.84
CA PHE A 99 -7.28 -2.41 10.31
C PHE A 99 -6.00 -3.06 10.84
N PHE A 100 -4.87 -2.67 10.28
CA PHE A 100 -3.56 -3.13 10.73
C PHE A 100 -2.76 -2.00 11.35
N ASN A 101 -1.99 -2.31 12.39
CA ASN A 101 -0.93 -1.42 12.84
C ASN A 101 0.17 -1.37 11.78
N ILE A 102 0.66 -0.16 11.52
CA ILE A 102 1.83 0.05 10.67
C ILE A 102 2.86 0.92 11.38
N LYS A 103 4.10 0.87 10.90
CA LYS A 103 5.18 1.77 11.32
C LYS A 103 5.87 2.38 10.11
N GLU A 104 6.28 3.63 10.24
CA GLU A 104 7.30 4.25 9.40
C GLU A 104 8.66 4.04 10.06
N LYS A 105 9.61 3.40 9.37
CA LYS A 105 10.99 3.26 9.86
C LYS A 105 11.96 3.40 8.70
N SER A 106 12.95 4.28 8.86
CA SER A 106 14.02 4.50 7.87
C SER A 106 13.48 4.81 6.46
N GLY A 107 12.34 5.50 6.36
CA GLY A 107 11.72 5.88 5.10
C GLY A 107 10.87 4.78 4.43
N PHE A 108 10.55 3.71 5.15
CA PHE A 108 9.72 2.60 4.69
C PHE A 108 8.49 2.43 5.57
N LEU A 109 7.36 2.07 4.96
CA LEU A 109 6.12 1.70 5.65
C LEU A 109 6.02 0.18 5.76
N SER A 110 5.64 -0.33 6.93
CA SER A 110 5.46 -1.77 7.13
C SER A 110 4.33 -2.08 8.09
N VAL A 111 3.58 -3.15 7.82
CA VAL A 111 2.63 -3.74 8.76
C VAL A 111 3.39 -4.42 9.90
N VAL A 112 2.95 -4.19 11.14
CA VAL A 112 3.63 -4.70 12.35
C VAL A 112 2.86 -5.79 13.08
N ASP A 113 1.62 -6.03 12.67
CA ASP A 113 0.81 -7.09 13.26
C ASP A 113 1.34 -8.46 12.83
N ASN A 114 1.33 -9.41 13.76
CA ASN A 114 1.47 -10.82 13.43
C ASN A 114 0.19 -11.25 12.72
N VAL A 115 0.14 -11.01 11.42
CA VAL A 115 -0.95 -11.49 10.60
C VAL A 115 -0.71 -13.00 10.44
N ILE A 116 -1.59 -13.83 10.99
CA ILE A 116 -1.67 -15.28 10.72
C ILE A 116 -2.24 -15.46 9.32
#